data_AF-A0A5R9NY54-F1
#
_entry.id   AF-A0A5R9NY54-F1
#
_cell.length_a   1.000
_cell.length_b   1.000
_cell.length_c   1.000
_cell.angle_alpha   90.00
_cell.angle_beta   90.00
_cell.angle_gamma   90.00
#
_symmetry.space_group_name_H-M   'P 1'
#
loop_
_entity.id
_entity.type
_entity.pdbx_description
1 polymer ?
#
loop_
_entity_poly.entity_id
_entity_poly.type
_entity_poly.pdbx_seq_one_letter_code
_entity_poly.pdbx_strand_id
1 'polypeptide(L)'
;MSTLVLNLKAEYFDAIRDGSKLEEFRLRTPYWEKRIKGKIYDSVIIRKGYPKAGDADREILLPWRGYREISLEHPHFGPGAKDVYAIRVSEREPV
;
A
#
# COMPACT_ATOMS: atom_id res chain seq x y z
N MET A 1 -17.93 -4.58 6.23
CA MET A 1 -16.53 -4.83 5.90
C MET A 1 -15.91 -3.57 5.33
N SER A 2 -14.81 -3.10 5.90
CA SER A 2 -14.06 -1.95 5.41
C SER A 2 -12.81 -2.41 4.66
N THR A 3 -12.61 -1.85 3.47
CA THR A 3 -11.45 -2.20 2.62
C THR A 3 -10.69 -0.96 2.24
N LEU A 4 -9.37 -0.98 2.44
CA LEU A 4 -8.49 0.05 1.94
C LEU A 4 -8.12 -0.26 0.49
N VAL A 5 -8.42 0.66 -0.44
CA VAL A 5 -8.05 0.48 -1.85
C VAL A 5 -6.81 1.32 -2.17
N LEU A 6 -5.77 0.69 -2.71
CA LEU A 6 -4.52 1.32 -3.11
C LEU A 6 -4.26 1.08 -4.60
N ASN A 7 -4.26 2.15 -5.39
CA ASN A 7 -3.87 2.09 -6.80
C ASN A 7 -2.35 2.31 -6.90
N LEU A 8 -1.65 1.37 -7.55
CA LEU A 8 -0.19 1.36 -7.68
C LEU A 8 0.25 1.36 -9.14
N LYS A 9 1.48 1.79 -9.39
CA LYS A 9 2.16 1.54 -10.67
C LYS A 9 2.35 0.04 -10.87
N ALA A 10 2.48 -0.36 -12.13
CA ALA A 10 2.70 -1.76 -12.51
C ALA A 10 3.89 -2.38 -11.76
N GLU A 11 5.02 -1.69 -11.69
CA GLU A 11 6.24 -2.16 -11.01
C GLU A 11 5.99 -2.58 -9.55
N TYR A 12 5.23 -1.80 -8.78
CA TYR A 12 4.95 -2.08 -7.38
C TYR A 12 3.87 -3.14 -7.21
N PHE A 13 2.86 -3.12 -8.08
CA PHE A 13 1.84 -4.16 -8.10
C PHE A 13 2.46 -5.53 -8.36
N ASP A 14 3.28 -5.63 -9.42
CA ASP A 14 3.94 -6.88 -9.81
C ASP A 14 4.90 -7.33 -8.69
N ALA A 15 5.64 -6.40 -8.05
CA ALA A 15 6.48 -6.73 -6.89
C ALA A 15 5.71 -7.26 -5.67
N ILE A 16 4.51 -6.73 -5.41
CA ILE A 16 3.64 -7.23 -4.32
C ILE A 16 3.08 -8.61 -4.70
N ARG A 17 2.60 -8.76 -5.94
CA ARG A 17 2.09 -10.04 -6.48
C ARG A 17 3.13 -11.14 -6.35
N ASP A 18 4.37 -10.84 -6.71
CA ASP A 18 5.48 -11.80 -6.71
C ASP A 18 6.08 -11.97 -5.29
N GLY A 19 5.56 -11.24 -4.30
CA GLY A 19 5.94 -11.36 -2.89
C GLY A 19 7.32 -10.78 -2.55
N SER A 20 7.90 -9.96 -3.44
CA SER A 20 9.19 -9.28 -3.23
C SER A 20 9.03 -7.93 -2.51
N LYS A 21 7.86 -7.29 -2.59
CA LYS A 21 7.53 -6.06 -1.86
C LYS A 21 6.56 -6.34 -0.72
N LEU A 22 7.02 -6.13 0.51
CA LEU A 22 6.26 -6.44 1.72
C LEU A 22 5.41 -5.28 2.24
N GLU A 23 5.85 -4.06 1.96
CA GLU A 23 5.24 -2.83 2.46
C GLU A 23 5.03 -1.81 1.33
N GLU A 24 3.88 -1.14 1.36
CA GLU A 24 3.54 -0.02 0.50
C GLU A 24 3.65 1.30 1.28
N PHE A 25 4.39 2.26 0.74
CA PHE A 25 4.67 3.52 1.43
C PHE A 25 3.74 4.62 0.92
N ARG A 26 3.04 5.29 1.83
CA ARG A 26 2.23 6.47 1.52
C ARG A 26 2.66 7.65 2.36
N LEU A 27 2.99 8.77 1.72
CA LEU A 27 3.32 10.01 2.41
C LEU A 27 2.25 10.37 3.45
N ARG A 28 2.69 10.82 4.63
CA ARG A 28 1.79 11.30 5.69
C ARG A 28 1.20 12.67 5.36
N THR A 29 0.40 12.72 4.31
CA THR A 29 -0.37 13.90 3.93
C THR A 29 -1.75 13.89 4.62
N PRO A 30 -2.45 15.03 4.75
CA PRO A 30 -3.80 15.06 5.30
C PRO A 30 -4.79 14.13 4.61
N TYR A 31 -4.57 13.83 3.32
CA TYR A 31 -5.37 12.88 2.57
C TYR A 31 -5.21 11.44 3.08
N TRP A 32 -3.96 10.99 3.26
CA TRP A 32 -3.66 9.65 3.74
C TRP A 32 -3.89 9.51 5.24
N GLU A 33 -3.66 10.56 6.03
CA GLU A 33 -3.94 10.57 7.45
C GLU A 33 -5.40 10.20 7.75
N LYS A 34 -6.36 10.81 7.05
CA LYS A 34 -7.80 10.51 7.20
C LYS A 34 -8.16 9.05 6.89
N ARG A 35 -7.35 8.38 6.06
CA ARG A 35 -7.57 7.00 5.62
C ARG A 35 -6.78 5.97 6.39
N ILE A 36 -5.68 6.34 7.03
CA ILE A 36 -4.78 5.37 7.66
C ILE A 36 -4.73 5.56 9.17
N LYS A 37 -4.61 6.79 9.63
CA LYS A 37 -4.35 7.08 11.05
C LYS A 37 -5.52 6.62 11.92
N GLY A 38 -5.23 5.68 12.82
CA GLY A 38 -6.23 5.10 13.72
C GLY A 38 -7.32 4.31 13.00
N LYS A 39 -7.12 3.91 11.73
CA LYS A 39 -8.07 3.11 10.98
C LYS A 39 -7.70 1.63 11.04
N ILE A 40 -8.73 0.81 11.18
CA ILE A 40 -8.64 -0.64 11.09
C ILE A 40 -9.53 -1.05 9.92
N TYR A 41 -8.96 -1.85 9.03
CA TYR A 41 -9.65 -2.43 7.89
C TYR A 41 -9.74 -3.94 8.07
N ASP A 42 -10.68 -4.57 7.35
CA ASP A 42 -10.70 -6.02 7.23
C ASP A 42 -9.67 -6.47 6.17
N SER A 43 -9.54 -5.68 5.10
CA SER A 43 -8.72 -6.02 3.93
C SER A 43 -8.11 -4.79 3.25
N VAL A 44 -7.09 -5.05 2.43
CA VAL A 44 -6.50 -4.10 1.50
C VAL A 44 -6.61 -4.65 0.08
N ILE A 45 -7.13 -3.85 -0.85
CA ILE A 45 -7.13 -4.15 -2.28
C ILE A 45 -6.03 -3.34 -2.95
N ILE A 46 -5.13 -4.02 -3.63
CA ILE A 46 -4.07 -3.43 -4.43
C ILE A 46 -4.48 -3.50 -5.89
N ARG A 47 -4.46 -2.37 -6.61
CA ARG A 47 -4.84 -2.28 -8.03
C ARG A 47 -3.66 -1.91 -8.91
N LYS A 48 -3.52 -2.58 -10.06
CA LYS A 48 -2.52 -2.25 -11.09
C LYS A 48 -3.01 -1.06 -11.93
N GLY A 49 -2.67 0.15 -11.50
CA GLY A 49 -3.10 1.41 -12.13
C GLY A 49 -4.59 1.68 -11.89
N TYR A 50 -5.29 2.12 -12.93
CA TYR A 50 -6.75 2.30 -12.94
C TYR A 50 -7.38 1.28 -13.90
N PRO A 51 -7.63 0.04 -13.44
CA PRO A 51 -8.26 -0.97 -14.28
C PRO A 51 -9.65 -0.53 -14.74
N LYS A 52 -10.05 -0.94 -15.95
CA LYS A 52 -11.45 -0.84 -16.38
C LYS A 52 -12.29 -1.82 -15.56
N ALA A 53 -13.58 -1.56 -15.40
CA ALA A 53 -14.49 -2.48 -14.71
C ALA A 53 -14.43 -3.88 -15.36
N GLY A 54 -14.17 -4.92 -14.57
CA GLY A 54 -14.09 -6.31 -15.02
C GLY A 54 -12.67 -6.89 -15.20
N ASP A 55 -11.61 -6.10 -14.97
CA ASP A 55 -10.22 -6.53 -15.14
C ASP A 55 -9.66 -7.15 -13.83
N ALA A 56 -10.14 -8.35 -13.49
CA ALA A 56 -9.88 -9.01 -12.20
C ALA A 56 -8.39 -9.38 -11.98
N ASP A 57 -7.63 -9.62 -13.05
CA ASP A 57 -6.19 -9.93 -13.00
C ASP A 57 -5.32 -8.75 -12.51
N ARG A 58 -5.93 -7.58 -12.33
CA ARG A 58 -5.27 -6.35 -11.90
C ARG A 58 -5.60 -5.96 -10.47
N GLU A 59 -6.21 -6.86 -9.71
CA GLU A 59 -6.55 -6.66 -8.30
C GLU A 59 -5.93 -7.77 -7.45
N ILE A 60 -5.34 -7.39 -6.31
CA ILE A 60 -4.87 -8.32 -5.29
C ILE A 60 -5.60 -7.95 -4.00
N LEU A 61 -6.31 -8.92 -3.43
CA LEU A 61 -6.97 -8.78 -2.13
C LEU A 61 -6.09 -9.42 -1.06
N LEU A 62 -5.75 -8.66 -0.03
CA LEU A 62 -4.95 -9.12 1.11
C LEU A 62 -5.67 -8.79 2.42
N PRO A 63 -5.47 -9.59 3.49
CA PRO A 63 -5.92 -9.21 4.82
C PRO A 63 -5.19 -7.95 5.28
N TRP A 64 -5.90 -7.06 5.96
CA TRP A 64 -5.27 -5.90 6.58
C TRP A 64 -4.41 -6.33 7.76
N ARG A 65 -3.10 -6.04 7.70
CA ARG A 65 -2.14 -6.36 8.76
C ARG A 65 -1.59 -5.12 9.48
N GLY A 66 -2.24 -3.98 9.31
CA GLY A 66 -1.83 -2.71 9.90
C GLY A 66 -0.77 -1.96 9.10
N TYR A 67 -0.24 -0.91 9.72
CA TYR A 67 0.76 -0.02 9.17
C TYR A 67 1.76 0.39 10.24
N ARG A 68 2.92 0.91 9.83
CA ARG A 68 3.91 1.58 10.70
C ARG A 68 4.11 3.01 10.25
N GLU A 69 4.46 3.89 11.18
CA GLU A 69 4.88 5.26 10.89
C GLU A 69 6.39 5.30 10.92
N ILE A 70 7.03 5.56 9.78
CA ILE A 70 8.48 5.60 9.64
C ILE A 70 8.90 6.78 8.78
N SER A 71 10.17 7.18 8.89
CA SER A 71 10.77 8.18 8.03
C SER A 71 11.80 7.50 7.14
N LEU A 72 11.68 7.65 5.81
CA LEU A 72 12.61 7.04 4.85
C LEU A 72 12.81 7.92 3.62
N GLU A 73 13.93 7.72 2.93
CA GLU A 73 14.15 8.28 1.60
C GLU A 73 13.53 7.37 0.55
N HIS A 74 12.71 7.94 -0.35
CA HIS A 74 12.06 7.19 -1.41
C HIS A 74 12.24 7.87 -2.76
N PRO A 75 12.62 7.15 -3.82
CA PRO A 75 12.86 7.72 -5.16
C PRO A 75 11.68 8.54 -5.72
N HIS A 76 10.46 8.26 -5.28
CA HIS A 76 9.25 8.96 -5.75
C HIS A 76 8.73 10.05 -4.81
N PHE A 77 9.34 10.26 -3.64
CA PHE A 77 8.90 11.30 -2.69
C PHE A 77 9.78 12.55 -2.71
N GLY A 78 10.75 12.60 -3.63
CA GLY A 78 11.74 13.65 -3.70
C GLY A 78 12.87 13.46 -2.69
N PRO A 79 13.81 14.42 -2.62
CA PRO A 79 15.02 14.30 -1.79
C PRO A 79 14.70 14.39 -0.30
N GLY A 80 15.53 13.70 0.49
CA GLY A 80 15.49 13.68 1.95
C GLY A 80 14.45 12.70 2.52
N ALA A 81 14.64 12.38 3.80
CA ALA A 81 13.71 11.50 4.50
C ALA A 81 12.31 12.14 4.59
N LYS A 82 11.29 11.34 4.30
CA LYS A 82 9.88 11.74 4.40
C LYS A 82 9.15 10.82 5.35
N ASP A 83 8.24 11.37 6.13
CA ASP A 83 7.37 10.57 6.98
C ASP A 83 6.30 9.88 6.13
N VAL A 84 6.22 8.57 6.29
CA VAL A 84 5.34 7.70 5.51
C VAL A 84 4.59 6.74 6.42
N TYR A 85 3.42 6.34 5.97
CA TYR A 85 2.74 5.13 6.42
C TYR A 85 3.28 3.95 5.62
N ALA A 86 3.96 3.02 6.29
CA ALA A 86 4.38 1.73 5.74
C ALA A 86 3.25 0.72 5.96
N ILE A 87 2.41 0.52 4.95
CA ILE A 87 1.25 -0.36 4.98
C ILE A 87 1.71 -1.77 4.64
N ARG A 88 1.38 -2.75 5.48
CA ARG A 88 1.69 -4.15 5.17
C ARG A 88 0.81 -4.64 4.02
N VAL A 89 1.46 -5.08 2.95
CA VAL A 89 0.83 -5.58 1.70
C VAL A 89 1.37 -6.97 1.34
N SER A 90 1.71 -7.76 2.35
CA SER A 90 2.19 -9.13 2.18
C SER A 90 1.69 -10.01 3.31
N GLU A 91 1.63 -11.32 3.04
CA GLU A 91 1.33 -12.32 4.07
C GLU A 91 2.55 -12.73 4.88
N ARG A 92 3.75 -12.43 4.37
CA ARG A 92 5.03 -12.69 5.03
C ARG A 92 5.32 -11.61 6.05
N GLU A 93 5.85 -12.01 7.20
CA GLU A 93 6.43 -11.03 8.11
C GLU A 93 7.75 -10.52 7.53
N PRO A 94 8.03 -9.20 7.59
CA PRO A 94 9.35 -8.70 7.28
C PRO A 94 10.34 -9.31 8.30
N VAL A 95 11.33 -10.04 7.79
CA VAL A 95 12.46 -10.61 8.56
C VAL A 95 13.39 -9.53 9.11
#